data_AF-A0A4Q4SWT6-F1
#
_entry.id   AF-A0A4Q4SWT6-F1
#
_cell.length_a   1.000
_cell.length_b   1.000
_cell.length_c   1.000
_cell.angle_alpha   90.00
_cell.angle_beta   90.00
_cell.angle_gamma   90.00
#
_symmetry.space_group_name_H-M   'P 1'
#
loop_
_entity.id
_entity.type
_entity.pdbx_description
1 polymer ?
#
loop_
_entity_poly.entity_id
_entity_poly.type
_entity_poly.pdbx_seq_one_letter_code
_entity_poly.pdbx_strand_id
1 'polypeptide(L)'
;MKYALILVAAAAAASAGKDCWNEGGNFFCGGKGVKQIKYNGLDLAGSYRAVKYMDNSGACTFEDRPYAGPIAPYDEELSFHLRGPFHLDAFAVYKPSIKAKIQGPKSHSKRHGHGHLHQKYAEEKGANIVTAVIDGITQTWENNWYGPTAAPEKTPTTSAMEHSVQAPTVDSYPTKGSDDQEKQKAEQDDKDRAKKVDVPAGDYERVAFYNAASQTADGLVFLANKGDPAVSGTFDSVWGNSLSYVSADGSKCAASPTVLRDVQIGDGDEIAIYSDKECDESCGTVRPGSVAYKGWAGRDKVFLAEFSMPDTGASGWNLNMPAAWLLNAAIARTGQYSACSCWKGDKDSPISGGCGEADIFEVLASGDKKAKSTFHFAHALGDSHYFDRPVDKSIKVAVVFHAASSSTSIKILDDDYDFATTLTSKQIDQLVDDEPDFSLMSLMTFGGF
;
A
#
# COMPACT_ATOMS: atom_id res chain seq x y z
N MET A 1 9.15 -23.91 -14.80
CA MET A 1 7.79 -24.49 -14.65
C MET A 1 6.82 -23.33 -14.77
N LYS A 2 5.86 -23.41 -15.70
CA LYS A 2 4.91 -22.34 -16.02
C LYS A 2 3.76 -22.39 -14.99
N TYR A 3 3.86 -21.62 -13.91
CA TYR A 3 2.68 -21.35 -13.08
C TYR A 3 1.95 -20.17 -13.71
N ALA A 4 0.97 -20.50 -14.54
CA ALA A 4 0.04 -19.55 -15.13
C ALA A 4 -0.95 -19.11 -14.05
N LEU A 5 -0.82 -17.88 -13.57
CA LEU A 5 -1.93 -17.17 -12.94
C LEU A 5 -2.82 -16.66 -14.08
N ILE A 6 -3.83 -17.45 -14.40
CA ILE A 6 -4.97 -16.94 -15.15
C ILE A 6 -5.78 -16.13 -14.13
N LEU A 7 -5.67 -14.80 -14.17
CA LEU A 7 -6.65 -13.91 -13.57
C LEU A 7 -7.93 -14.02 -14.41
N VAL A 8 -8.68 -15.11 -14.24
CA VAL A 8 -10.11 -15.08 -14.60
C VAL A 8 -10.80 -14.39 -13.45
N ALA A 9 -10.90 -13.06 -13.51
CA ALA A 9 -11.85 -12.33 -12.70
C ALA A 9 -13.25 -12.74 -13.16
N ALA A 10 -13.77 -13.84 -12.61
CA ALA A 10 -15.21 -14.08 -12.59
C ALA A 10 -15.82 -13.13 -11.55
N ALA A 11 -15.79 -11.83 -11.84
CA ALA A 11 -16.61 -10.87 -11.12
C ALA A 11 -18.07 -11.26 -11.37
N ALA A 12 -18.88 -11.32 -10.31
CA ALA A 12 -20.32 -11.43 -10.46
C ALA A 12 -20.79 -10.21 -11.27
N ALA A 13 -21.22 -10.44 -12.52
CA ALA A 13 -21.77 -9.39 -13.37
C ALA A 13 -23.08 -8.90 -12.76
N ALA A 14 -23.03 -7.76 -12.05
CA ALA A 14 -24.23 -7.09 -11.59
C ALA A 14 -24.95 -6.43 -12.78
N SER A 15 -26.04 -7.07 -13.21
CA SER A 15 -26.99 -6.67 -14.25
C SER A 15 -26.43 -6.55 -15.68
N ALA A 16 -26.78 -7.53 -16.52
CA ALA A 16 -26.80 -7.35 -17.97
C ALA A 16 -27.93 -6.37 -18.33
N GLY A 17 -27.66 -5.07 -18.16
CA GLY A 17 -28.45 -4.01 -18.77
C GLY A 17 -28.41 -4.15 -20.30
N LYS A 18 -29.36 -3.53 -21.00
CA LYS A 18 -29.44 -3.57 -22.48
C LYS A 18 -28.20 -2.97 -23.17
N ASP A 19 -27.34 -2.27 -22.42
CA ASP A 19 -26.18 -1.51 -22.92
C ASP A 19 -24.83 -2.14 -22.53
N CYS A 20 -24.82 -3.44 -22.21
CA CYS A 20 -23.61 -4.19 -21.90
C CYS A 20 -23.23 -5.17 -23.01
N TRP A 21 -21.95 -5.29 -23.35
CA TRP A 21 -21.42 -6.23 -24.33
C TRP A 21 -20.22 -7.00 -23.79
N ASN A 22 -19.96 -8.18 -24.35
CA ASN A 22 -18.78 -8.98 -24.03
C ASN A 22 -17.72 -8.80 -25.12
N GLU A 23 -16.49 -8.50 -24.72
CA GLU A 23 -15.32 -8.41 -25.58
C GLU A 23 -14.18 -9.22 -24.94
N GLY A 24 -13.76 -10.30 -25.59
CA GLY A 24 -12.64 -11.13 -25.12
C GLY A 24 -12.87 -11.81 -23.76
N GLY A 25 -14.12 -12.02 -23.34
CA GLY A 25 -14.46 -12.58 -22.03
C GLY A 25 -14.76 -11.52 -20.96
N ASN A 26 -14.52 -10.24 -21.26
CA ASN A 26 -14.78 -9.13 -20.35
C ASN A 26 -16.07 -8.42 -20.73
N PHE A 27 -16.90 -8.10 -19.73
CA PHE A 27 -18.11 -7.31 -19.94
C PHE A 27 -17.82 -5.81 -19.79
N PHE A 28 -18.34 -5.02 -20.72
CA PHE A 28 -18.30 -3.57 -20.73
C PHE A 28 -19.72 -3.01 -20.83
N CYS A 29 -20.03 -1.92 -20.14
CA CYS A 29 -21.36 -1.29 -20.08
C CYS A 29 -21.29 0.22 -20.33
N GLY A 30 -22.44 0.84 -20.61
CA GLY A 30 -22.61 2.31 -20.62
C GLY A 30 -22.21 3.02 -21.93
N GLY A 31 -21.56 2.31 -22.85
CA GLY A 31 -21.24 2.81 -24.21
C GLY A 31 -20.20 3.93 -24.29
N LYS A 32 -19.74 4.47 -23.15
CA LYS A 32 -18.69 5.50 -23.02
C LYS A 32 -17.95 5.33 -21.69
N GLY A 33 -16.74 5.89 -21.60
CA GLY A 33 -15.99 5.95 -20.35
C GLY A 33 -16.70 6.79 -19.28
N VAL A 34 -16.67 6.32 -18.04
CA VAL A 34 -17.12 7.07 -16.86
C VAL A 34 -15.99 7.94 -16.31
N LYS A 35 -16.35 8.91 -15.47
CA LYS A 35 -15.39 9.74 -14.71
C LYS A 35 -15.27 9.34 -13.26
N GLN A 36 -16.23 8.58 -12.75
CA GLN A 36 -16.20 8.10 -11.37
C GLN A 36 -16.77 6.69 -11.25
N ILE A 37 -16.07 5.83 -10.52
CA ILE A 37 -16.60 4.56 -10.03
C ILE A 37 -16.51 4.57 -8.50
N LYS A 38 -17.62 4.29 -7.83
CA LYS A 38 -17.71 4.20 -6.37
C LYS A 38 -18.03 2.77 -5.93
N TYR A 39 -17.41 2.37 -4.83
CA TYR A 39 -17.67 1.12 -4.15
C TYR A 39 -18.11 1.41 -2.72
N ASN A 40 -19.32 1.02 -2.35
CA ASN A 40 -19.88 1.22 -1.01
C ASN A 40 -20.07 -0.12 -0.29
N GLY A 41 -20.33 -0.09 1.02
CA GLY A 41 -20.53 -1.30 1.83
C GLY A 41 -19.23 -2.00 2.20
N LEU A 42 -18.12 -1.25 2.24
CA LEU A 42 -16.81 -1.74 2.67
C LEU A 42 -16.72 -1.82 4.21
N ASP A 43 -17.75 -2.30 4.88
CA ASP A 43 -17.80 -2.50 6.34
C ASP A 43 -18.07 -3.96 6.70
N LEU A 44 -17.68 -4.86 5.79
CA LEU A 44 -17.81 -6.30 5.95
C LEU A 44 -16.85 -6.81 7.02
N ALA A 45 -17.36 -7.68 7.88
CA ALA A 45 -16.54 -8.47 8.79
C ALA A 45 -16.26 -9.84 8.18
N GLY A 46 -15.08 -10.37 8.45
CA GLY A 46 -14.69 -11.71 8.02
C GLY A 46 -13.27 -12.02 8.44
N SER A 47 -12.67 -12.99 7.77
CA SER A 47 -11.27 -13.36 7.97
C SER A 47 -10.62 -13.76 6.67
N TYR A 48 -9.32 -13.52 6.56
CA TYR A 48 -8.47 -14.08 5.51
C TYR A 48 -7.33 -14.88 6.14
N ARG A 49 -6.60 -15.63 5.30
CA ARG A 49 -5.48 -16.46 5.74
C ARG A 49 -4.18 -15.69 5.54
N ALA A 50 -3.69 -15.09 6.62
CA ALA A 50 -2.44 -14.32 6.62
C ALA A 50 -1.24 -15.25 6.66
N VAL A 51 -0.13 -14.86 6.04
CA VAL A 51 1.13 -15.62 6.15
C VAL A 51 1.71 -15.42 7.56
N LYS A 52 1.81 -16.51 8.31
CA LYS A 52 2.36 -16.53 9.67
C LYS A 52 3.86 -16.76 9.70
N TYR A 53 4.35 -17.60 8.79
CA TYR A 53 5.74 -17.98 8.71
C TYR A 53 6.06 -18.39 7.28
N MET A 54 7.26 -18.01 6.82
CA MET A 54 7.83 -18.51 5.59
C MET A 54 9.35 -18.60 5.69
N ASP A 55 9.95 -19.54 4.97
CA ASP A 55 11.40 -19.62 4.80
C ASP A 55 11.80 -20.04 3.38
N ASN A 56 13.10 -19.98 3.10
CA ASN A 56 13.66 -20.29 1.78
C ASN A 56 13.65 -21.80 1.44
N SER A 57 13.26 -22.68 2.37
CA SER A 57 13.16 -24.13 2.13
C SER A 57 11.83 -24.54 1.48
N GLY A 58 10.85 -23.63 1.47
CA GLY A 58 9.50 -23.91 1.00
C GLY A 58 8.47 -24.09 2.10
N ALA A 59 8.86 -23.94 3.37
CA ALA A 59 7.90 -23.92 4.46
C ALA A 59 7.11 -22.61 4.40
N CYS A 60 5.78 -22.72 4.46
CA CYS A 60 4.86 -21.61 4.53
C CYS A 60 3.67 -22.03 5.39
N THR A 61 3.32 -21.22 6.38
CA THR A 61 2.13 -21.47 7.21
C THR A 61 1.27 -20.23 7.28
N PHE A 62 -0.03 -20.45 7.53
CA PHE A 62 -1.03 -19.41 7.57
C PHE A 62 -1.74 -19.39 8.91
N GLU A 63 -2.30 -18.24 9.26
CA GLU A 63 -3.18 -18.06 10.40
C GLU A 63 -4.42 -17.26 10.02
N ASP A 64 -5.48 -17.43 10.80
CA ASP A 64 -6.70 -16.64 10.64
C ASP A 64 -6.45 -15.20 11.05
N ARG A 65 -6.68 -14.28 10.12
CA ARG A 65 -6.63 -12.85 10.36
C ARG A 65 -8.03 -12.28 10.21
N PRO A 66 -8.73 -11.97 11.33
CA PRO A 66 -10.02 -11.32 11.26
C PRO A 66 -9.86 -9.86 10.84
N TYR A 67 -10.82 -9.37 10.09
CA TYR A 67 -10.97 -7.96 9.74
C TYR A 67 -12.43 -7.56 9.97
N ALA A 68 -12.65 -6.30 10.33
CA ALA A 68 -13.97 -5.74 10.54
C ALA A 68 -13.91 -4.21 10.57
N GLY A 69 -15.07 -3.59 10.36
CA GLY A 69 -15.22 -2.14 10.44
C GLY A 69 -15.02 -1.45 9.10
N PRO A 70 -15.16 -0.12 9.06
CA PRO A 70 -15.17 0.63 7.82
C PRO A 70 -13.84 0.50 7.08
N ILE A 71 -13.94 0.31 5.76
CA ILE A 71 -12.86 0.11 4.80
C ILE A 71 -12.13 -1.23 4.94
N ALA A 72 -12.50 -2.11 5.87
CA ALA A 72 -11.81 -3.37 6.05
C ALA A 72 -11.91 -4.31 4.81
N PRO A 73 -10.82 -5.02 4.45
CA PRO A 73 -9.48 -5.04 5.05
C PRO A 73 -8.54 -3.99 4.45
N TYR A 74 -9.05 -3.13 3.57
CA TYR A 74 -8.26 -2.09 2.94
C TYR A 74 -7.84 -1.00 3.93
N ASP A 75 -8.32 -1.00 5.17
CA ASP A 75 -7.84 -0.16 6.26
C ASP A 75 -6.45 -0.59 6.78
N GLU A 76 -6.01 -1.81 6.43
CA GLU A 76 -4.64 -2.27 6.60
C GLU A 76 -3.66 -1.53 5.67
N GLU A 77 -2.37 -1.87 5.74
CA GLU A 77 -1.34 -1.24 4.92
C GLU A 77 -1.56 -1.52 3.43
N LEU A 78 -1.74 -0.46 2.63
CA LEU A 78 -1.79 -0.58 1.17
C LEU A 78 -0.50 -0.08 0.51
N SER A 79 -0.11 -0.75 -0.55
CA SER A 79 0.97 -0.37 -1.47
C SER A 79 0.40 -0.11 -2.85
N PHE A 80 0.97 0.83 -3.61
CA PHE A 80 0.49 1.21 -4.94
C PHE A 80 1.38 0.57 -6.01
N HIS A 81 0.80 0.00 -7.06
CA HIS A 81 1.51 -0.78 -8.07
C HIS A 81 1.14 -0.30 -9.45
N LEU A 82 2.11 -0.40 -10.36
CA LEU A 82 2.00 0.04 -11.74
C LEU A 82 2.53 -1.04 -12.66
N ARG A 83 1.84 -1.27 -13.78
CA ARG A 83 2.32 -2.07 -14.91
C ARG A 83 2.35 -1.22 -16.17
N GLY A 84 3.45 -1.30 -16.91
CA GLY A 84 3.59 -0.58 -18.17
C GLY A 84 2.81 -1.19 -19.34
N PRO A 85 2.59 -0.43 -20.42
CA PRO A 85 3.16 0.89 -20.70
C PRO A 85 2.49 2.03 -19.92
N PHE A 86 3.26 2.69 -19.05
CA PHE A 86 2.71 3.63 -18.07
C PHE A 86 3.69 4.78 -17.83
N HIS A 87 3.19 6.01 -17.82
CA HIS A 87 3.98 7.19 -17.47
C HIS A 87 3.37 7.81 -16.23
N LEU A 88 4.12 7.86 -15.12
CA LEU A 88 3.69 8.49 -13.88
C LEU A 88 4.32 9.88 -13.76
N ASP A 89 3.49 10.92 -13.82
CA ASP A 89 3.94 12.32 -13.72
C ASP A 89 4.02 12.79 -12.27
N ALA A 90 3.00 12.44 -11.46
CA ALA A 90 2.95 12.78 -10.05
C ALA A 90 2.20 11.73 -9.24
N PHE A 91 2.56 11.60 -7.96
CA PHE A 91 1.87 10.74 -7.00
C PHE A 91 1.87 11.38 -5.62
N ALA A 92 0.77 11.27 -4.88
CA ALA A 92 0.67 11.79 -3.53
C ALA A 92 -0.21 10.89 -2.66
N VAL A 93 0.15 10.77 -1.39
CA VAL A 93 -0.67 10.08 -0.39
C VAL A 93 -1.03 11.03 0.73
N TYR A 94 -2.30 11.05 1.13
CA TYR A 94 -2.79 11.87 2.23
C TYR A 94 -3.43 11.00 3.31
N LYS A 95 -3.23 11.40 4.55
CA LYS A 95 -3.84 10.80 5.74
C LYS A 95 -4.39 11.87 6.68
N PRO A 96 -5.38 11.56 7.52
CA PRO A 96 -5.84 12.50 8.54
C PRO A 96 -4.67 13.02 9.38
N SER A 97 -4.56 14.34 9.48
CA SER A 97 -3.52 15.01 10.28
C SER A 97 -3.67 14.62 11.75
N ILE A 98 -2.59 14.31 12.45
CA ILE A 98 -2.62 14.00 13.90
C ILE A 98 -3.20 15.18 14.73
N LYS A 99 -3.17 16.40 14.17
CA LYS A 99 -3.74 17.63 14.76
C LYS A 99 -5.20 17.89 14.40
N ALA A 100 -5.79 17.11 13.48
CA ALA A 100 -7.19 17.22 13.17
C ALA A 100 -7.97 16.81 14.42
N LYS A 101 -8.57 17.80 15.11
CA LYS A 101 -9.53 17.50 16.17
C LYS A 101 -10.63 16.70 15.50
N ILE A 102 -10.75 15.41 15.86
CA ILE A 102 -11.87 14.56 15.48
C ILE A 102 -13.15 15.32 15.87
N GLN A 103 -13.78 15.97 14.89
CA GLN A 103 -15.08 16.58 15.08
C GLN A 103 -16.09 15.45 15.01
N GLY A 104 -16.27 14.76 16.15
CA GLY A 104 -17.43 13.91 16.34
C GLY A 104 -18.70 14.74 16.13
N PRO A 105 -19.81 14.10 15.72
CA PRO A 105 -21.06 14.80 15.44
C PRO A 105 -21.46 15.65 16.65
N LYS A 106 -21.53 16.98 16.47
CA LYS A 106 -22.01 17.90 17.50
C LYS A 106 -23.49 17.64 17.71
N SER A 107 -23.82 16.88 18.74
CA SER A 107 -25.20 16.84 19.24
C SER A 107 -25.50 18.21 19.85
N HIS A 108 -26.33 19.00 19.16
CA HIS A 108 -26.94 20.16 19.77
C HIS A 108 -27.99 19.67 20.78
N SER A 109 -27.58 19.49 22.03
CA SER A 109 -28.52 19.50 23.15
C SER A 109 -28.12 20.57 24.15
N LYS A 110 -28.95 21.62 24.20
CA LYS A 110 -28.96 22.62 25.26
C LYS A 110 -29.31 21.92 26.57
N ARG A 111 -28.50 22.04 27.62
CA ARG A 111 -28.98 22.19 29.00
C ARG A 111 -27.88 22.67 29.95
N HIS A 112 -28.28 23.60 30.82
CA HIS A 112 -27.49 24.26 31.87
C HIS A 112 -27.10 23.32 33.03
N GLY A 113 -26.01 23.64 33.74
CA GLY A 113 -25.85 23.27 35.16
C GLY A 113 -24.42 23.06 35.68
N HIS A 114 -23.87 24.11 36.30
CA HIS A 114 -22.88 24.21 37.40
C HIS A 114 -21.76 23.15 37.66
N GLY A 115 -20.53 23.65 37.88
CA GLY A 115 -19.82 23.41 39.15
C GLY A 115 -18.42 22.78 39.14
N HIS A 116 -17.39 23.65 39.16
CA HIS A 116 -16.10 23.59 39.90
C HIS A 116 -15.01 22.48 39.69
N LEU A 117 -13.77 23.00 39.48
CA LEU A 117 -12.42 22.57 39.93
C LEU A 117 -11.99 21.10 39.71
N HIS A 118 -10.88 20.79 39.02
CA HIS A 118 -9.51 20.99 39.53
C HIS A 118 -8.42 21.09 38.44
N GLN A 119 -7.30 21.65 38.88
CA GLN A 119 -6.10 22.06 38.16
C GLN A 119 -4.96 21.03 38.34
N LYS A 120 -4.20 20.81 37.24
CA LYS A 120 -2.80 20.29 37.12
C LYS A 120 -2.42 18.90 37.68
N TYR A 121 -2.01 17.99 36.77
CA TYR A 121 -0.76 17.18 36.78
C TYR A 121 -0.49 16.84 35.29
N ALA A 122 0.56 17.37 34.64
CA ALA A 122 1.96 16.93 34.64
C ALA A 122 2.16 15.53 34.02
N GLU A 123 3.02 15.50 32.99
CA GLU A 123 3.43 14.37 32.15
C GLU A 123 3.80 13.12 32.95
N GLU A 124 3.17 11.96 32.65
CA GLU A 124 3.75 10.65 32.95
C GLU A 124 3.43 9.63 31.84
N LYS A 125 4.37 8.70 31.70
CA LYS A 125 4.62 7.77 30.59
C LYS A 125 3.39 6.92 30.21
N GLY A 126 3.18 6.73 28.91
CA GLY A 126 2.05 5.97 28.36
C GLY A 126 2.01 4.53 28.85
N ALA A 127 1.00 4.20 29.67
CA ALA A 127 0.62 2.83 29.98
C ALA A 127 -0.02 2.17 28.75
N ASN A 128 0.32 0.89 28.49
CA ASN A 128 -0.34 0.08 27.47
C ASN A 128 -1.77 -0.25 27.93
N ILE A 129 -2.75 0.48 27.40
CA ILE A 129 -4.16 0.32 27.72
C ILE A 129 -4.79 -0.72 26.77
N VAL A 130 -5.51 -1.69 27.33
CA VAL A 130 -6.32 -2.66 26.56
C VAL A 130 -7.79 -2.28 26.68
N THR A 131 -8.50 -2.28 25.55
CA THR A 131 -9.94 -2.07 25.50
C THR A 131 -10.61 -3.30 24.88
N ALA A 132 -11.61 -3.86 25.57
CA ALA A 132 -12.39 -4.99 25.10
C ALA A 132 -13.87 -4.82 25.44
N VAL A 133 -14.75 -5.40 24.62
CA VAL A 133 -16.19 -5.49 24.92
C VAL A 133 -16.43 -6.80 25.64
N ILE A 134 -16.79 -6.74 26.91
CA ILE A 134 -17.12 -7.90 27.75
C ILE A 134 -18.57 -7.72 28.18
N ASP A 135 -19.41 -8.71 27.88
CA ASP A 135 -20.86 -8.69 28.16
C ASP A 135 -21.59 -7.45 27.60
N GLY A 136 -21.17 -6.99 26.42
CA GLY A 136 -21.76 -5.82 25.76
C GLY A 136 -21.35 -4.47 26.35
N ILE A 137 -20.45 -4.46 27.35
CA ILE A 137 -19.93 -3.24 27.97
C ILE A 137 -18.47 -3.07 27.55
N THR A 138 -18.14 -1.88 27.04
CA THR A 138 -16.74 -1.52 26.73
C THR A 138 -15.99 -1.30 28.03
N GLN A 139 -14.99 -2.13 28.29
CA GLN A 139 -14.13 -2.03 29.45
C GLN A 139 -12.70 -1.73 29.01
N THR A 140 -12.03 -0.89 29.79
CA THR A 140 -10.68 -0.41 29.52
C THR A 140 -9.84 -0.52 30.78
N TRP A 141 -8.67 -1.18 30.70
CA TRP A 141 -7.75 -1.35 31.82
C TRP A 141 -6.28 -1.37 31.36
N GLU A 142 -5.36 -1.18 32.30
CA GLU A 142 -3.91 -1.25 32.04
C GLU A 142 -3.45 -2.70 31.88
N ASN A 143 -2.68 -2.99 30.83
CA ASN A 143 -2.16 -4.32 30.57
C ASN A 143 -1.11 -4.73 31.61
N ASN A 144 -1.48 -5.67 32.48
CA ASN A 144 -0.61 -6.29 33.49
C ASN A 144 -0.23 -7.75 33.15
N TRP A 145 -0.47 -8.19 31.90
CA TRP A 145 -0.17 -9.53 31.43
C TRP A 145 1.06 -9.52 30.50
N TYR A 146 2.15 -10.15 30.95
CA TYR A 146 3.45 -10.16 30.26
C TYR A 146 3.83 -11.53 29.68
N GLY A 147 2.84 -12.40 29.44
CA GLY A 147 3.06 -13.78 28.98
C GLY A 147 3.50 -14.74 30.11
N PRO A 148 3.56 -16.06 29.84
CA PRO A 148 4.02 -17.03 30.83
C PRO A 148 5.54 -16.89 31.07
N THR A 149 5.93 -16.64 32.32
CA THR A 149 7.32 -16.62 32.77
C THR A 149 7.94 -18.01 32.57
N ALA A 150 9.02 -18.10 31.80
CA ALA A 150 9.77 -19.34 31.60
C ALA A 150 10.32 -19.86 32.94
N ALA A 151 10.05 -21.13 33.23
CA ALA A 151 10.67 -21.85 34.34
C ALA A 151 12.16 -22.12 34.03
N PRO A 152 13.05 -22.16 35.04
CA PRO A 152 14.48 -22.32 34.83
C PRO A 152 14.79 -23.75 34.35
N GLU A 153 15.42 -23.85 33.18
CA GLU A 153 15.82 -25.13 32.61
C GLU A 153 17.14 -25.61 33.24
N LYS A 154 17.18 -26.90 33.56
CA LYS A 154 18.28 -27.57 34.26
C LYS A 154 19.43 -27.85 33.29
N THR A 155 20.65 -27.50 33.70
CA THR A 155 21.93 -27.97 33.13
C THR A 155 22.02 -29.49 33.04
N PRO A 156 22.62 -30.03 31.96
CA PRO A 156 23.37 -31.26 32.00
C PRO A 156 24.88 -31.01 31.94
N THR A 157 25.57 -31.85 32.68
CA THR A 157 27.00 -31.90 33.00
C THR A 157 27.88 -32.24 31.80
N THR A 158 29.09 -31.66 31.83
CA THR A 158 30.29 -31.86 31.00
C THR A 158 30.66 -33.30 30.65
N SER A 159 31.24 -33.49 29.45
CA SER A 159 32.41 -34.37 29.28
C SER A 159 33.38 -33.76 28.25
N ALA A 160 34.65 -33.66 28.65
CA ALA A 160 35.76 -33.11 27.89
C ALA A 160 36.41 -34.17 27.00
N MET A 161 36.81 -33.79 25.78
CA MET A 161 37.98 -34.37 25.11
C MET A 161 38.72 -33.29 24.34
N GLU A 162 39.99 -33.12 24.69
CA GLU A 162 41.00 -32.30 24.02
C GLU A 162 41.38 -32.91 22.66
N HIS A 163 41.55 -32.06 21.64
CA HIS A 163 42.82 -31.99 20.91
C HIS A 163 42.92 -30.69 20.07
N SER A 164 44.05 -30.03 20.28
CA SER A 164 44.69 -28.94 19.51
C SER A 164 44.82 -29.25 18.01
N VAL A 165 44.72 -28.24 17.13
CA VAL A 165 45.83 -27.70 16.29
C VAL A 165 45.39 -26.41 15.54
N GLN A 166 46.14 -25.33 15.82
CA GLN A 166 46.56 -24.12 15.07
C GLN A 166 45.74 -23.49 13.92
N ALA A 167 45.65 -22.15 14.01
CA ALA A 167 45.34 -21.19 12.96
C ALA A 167 46.61 -20.64 12.26
N PRO A 168 46.55 -20.16 11.00
CA PRO A 168 47.52 -19.23 10.44
C PRO A 168 46.96 -17.78 10.52
N THR A 169 47.56 -16.91 11.32
CA THR A 169 48.56 -15.88 10.94
C THR A 169 48.04 -14.80 9.99
N VAL A 170 47.69 -13.67 10.61
CA VAL A 170 47.64 -12.33 10.06
C VAL A 170 49.05 -11.82 9.77
N ASP A 171 49.31 -11.40 8.53
CA ASP A 171 50.50 -10.63 8.17
C ASP A 171 50.15 -9.14 8.06
N SER A 172 50.85 -8.37 8.88
CA SER A 172 50.88 -6.91 8.97
C SER A 172 51.96 -6.29 8.07
N TYR A 173 51.77 -4.98 7.78
CA TYR A 173 52.75 -3.88 7.61
C TYR A 173 52.71 -3.13 6.25
N PRO A 174 53.11 -1.83 6.18
CA PRO A 174 53.27 -0.81 7.24
C PRO A 174 52.62 0.56 6.93
N THR A 175 52.46 1.36 7.99
CA THR A 175 52.20 2.82 7.98
C THR A 175 53.51 3.62 8.12
N LYS A 176 53.59 4.75 7.39
CA LYS A 176 54.33 6.01 7.66
C LYS A 176 53.94 6.99 6.55
N GLY A 177 53.57 8.25 6.77
CA GLY A 177 53.40 9.07 7.96
C GLY A 177 52.90 10.47 7.54
N SER A 178 52.32 11.20 8.50
CA SER A 178 52.15 12.66 8.64
C SER A 178 51.87 13.52 7.40
N ASP A 179 50.73 14.21 7.38
CA ASP A 179 50.73 15.64 7.69
C ASP A 179 49.36 16.14 8.18
N ASP A 180 49.39 16.71 9.39
CA ASP A 180 48.35 17.50 10.02
C ASP A 180 48.35 18.91 9.41
N GLN A 181 47.19 19.33 8.91
CA GLN A 181 46.64 20.70 8.79
C GLN A 181 45.52 20.57 7.73
N GLU A 182 44.24 20.63 8.06
CA GLU A 182 43.53 21.89 8.23
C GLU A 182 42.08 21.57 8.70
N LYS A 183 41.89 21.34 10.00
CA LYS A 183 40.56 21.36 10.63
C LYS A 183 40.32 22.77 11.15
N GLN A 184 39.50 23.55 10.44
CA GLN A 184 38.59 24.58 10.98
C GLN A 184 38.03 25.45 9.83
N LYS A 185 37.03 24.97 9.08
CA LYS A 185 36.09 25.85 8.35
C LYS A 185 34.85 25.15 7.74
N ALA A 186 34.14 24.32 8.52
CA ALA A 186 32.91 23.67 8.03
C ALA A 186 31.77 23.60 9.06
N GLU A 187 31.76 24.46 10.08
CA GLU A 187 30.69 24.52 11.10
C GLU A 187 29.77 25.74 10.95
N GLN A 188 29.75 26.39 9.79
CA GLN A 188 28.98 27.62 9.59
C GLN A 188 28.32 27.69 8.20
N ASP A 189 27.65 26.61 7.79
CA ASP A 189 26.68 26.63 6.68
C ASP A 189 25.40 25.81 6.97
N ASP A 190 25.27 25.22 8.17
CA ASP A 190 24.13 24.37 8.56
C ASP A 190 23.13 25.10 9.49
N LYS A 191 22.80 26.36 9.16
CA LYS A 191 21.82 27.16 9.93
C LYS A 191 20.76 27.89 9.10
N ASP A 192 20.71 27.69 7.79
CA ASP A 192 19.72 28.37 6.93
C ASP A 192 18.69 27.45 6.23
N ARG A 193 18.66 26.14 6.53
CA ARG A 193 17.68 25.20 5.94
C ARG A 193 16.56 24.74 6.89
N ALA A 194 16.34 25.42 8.02
CA ALA A 194 15.21 25.17 8.90
C ALA A 194 14.23 26.37 8.93
N LYS A 195 13.87 26.92 7.77
CA LYS A 195 12.61 27.67 7.68
C LYS A 195 11.48 26.66 7.75
N LYS A 196 10.92 26.53 8.96
CA LYS A 196 9.63 25.88 9.20
C LYS A 196 8.61 26.60 8.31
N VAL A 197 8.27 26.00 7.18
CA VAL A 197 7.15 26.48 6.35
C VAL A 197 5.91 26.31 7.22
N ASP A 198 5.22 27.41 7.47
CA ASP A 198 3.95 27.40 8.19
C ASP A 198 2.91 26.82 7.22
N VAL A 199 2.82 25.48 7.20
CA VAL A 199 1.86 24.75 6.38
C VAL A 199 0.47 25.04 6.95
N PRO A 200 -0.48 25.57 6.16
CA PRO A 200 -1.85 25.77 6.63
C PRO A 200 -2.41 24.50 7.26
N ALA A 201 -3.17 24.63 8.34
CA ALA A 201 -3.79 23.47 8.98
C ALA A 201 -4.88 22.88 8.09
N GLY A 202 -4.57 21.80 7.36
CA GLY A 202 -5.57 20.93 6.75
C GLY A 202 -5.90 19.73 7.64
N ASP A 203 -7.09 19.17 7.43
CA ASP A 203 -7.58 17.99 8.15
C ASP A 203 -6.85 16.71 7.70
N TYR A 204 -6.27 16.72 6.49
CA TYR A 204 -5.40 15.69 5.94
C TYR A 204 -4.04 16.28 5.55
N GLU A 205 -2.96 15.56 5.86
CA GLU A 205 -1.58 15.91 5.51
C GLU A 205 -1.05 15.00 4.41
N ARG A 206 -0.29 15.58 3.47
CA ARG A 206 0.42 14.83 2.43
C ARG A 206 1.62 14.14 3.06
N VAL A 207 1.56 12.82 3.18
CA VAL A 207 2.58 11.97 3.83
C VAL A 207 3.56 11.35 2.85
N ALA A 208 3.27 11.42 1.55
CA ALA A 208 4.18 11.01 0.49
C ALA A 208 3.91 11.84 -0.77
N PHE A 209 4.97 12.15 -1.52
CA PHE A 209 4.90 12.91 -2.76
C PHE A 209 6.00 12.51 -3.73
N TYR A 210 5.62 12.32 -4.99
CA TYR A 210 6.52 12.17 -6.12
C TYR A 210 6.11 13.12 -7.24
N ASN A 211 7.10 13.68 -7.93
CA ASN A 211 6.90 14.43 -9.16
C ASN A 211 8.06 14.18 -10.12
N ALA A 212 7.76 13.65 -11.30
CA ALA A 212 8.71 13.24 -12.31
C ALA A 212 9.55 14.41 -12.84
N ALA A 213 8.91 15.50 -13.25
CA ALA A 213 9.59 16.64 -13.85
C ALA A 213 10.61 17.30 -12.90
N SER A 214 10.27 17.45 -11.62
CA SER A 214 11.17 18.00 -10.59
C SER A 214 12.10 16.96 -9.97
N GLN A 215 11.93 15.67 -10.30
CA GLN A 215 12.63 14.55 -9.68
C GLN A 215 12.52 14.55 -8.14
N THR A 216 11.35 14.95 -7.63
CA THR A 216 11.06 14.95 -6.19
C THR A 216 10.53 13.58 -5.79
N ALA A 217 11.02 13.03 -4.68
CA ALA A 217 10.45 11.88 -3.99
C ALA A 217 10.61 12.09 -2.47
N ASP A 218 9.50 12.16 -1.76
CA ASP A 218 9.44 12.39 -0.31
C ASP A 218 8.41 11.44 0.32
N GLY A 219 8.75 10.81 1.44
CA GLY A 219 7.87 9.88 2.15
C GLY A 219 7.53 8.57 1.41
N LEU A 220 8.27 8.23 0.34
CA LEU A 220 8.05 7.02 -0.46
C LEU A 220 9.33 6.39 -1.00
N VAL A 221 9.22 5.13 -1.41
CA VAL A 221 10.26 4.38 -2.11
C VAL A 221 9.66 3.60 -3.28
N PHE A 222 10.42 3.53 -4.38
CA PHE A 222 10.10 2.69 -5.54
C PHE A 222 10.78 1.32 -5.41
N LEU A 223 9.99 0.27 -5.55
CA LEU A 223 10.40 -1.13 -5.52
C LEU A 223 9.91 -1.85 -6.77
N ALA A 224 10.34 -3.10 -6.98
CA ALA A 224 9.79 -3.99 -7.98
C ALA A 224 9.95 -5.45 -7.56
N ASN A 225 9.09 -6.34 -8.07
CA ASN A 225 9.18 -7.79 -7.86
C ASN A 225 10.26 -8.42 -8.77
N LYS A 226 11.51 -7.95 -8.61
CA LYS A 226 12.67 -8.22 -9.46
C LYS A 226 13.90 -8.64 -8.65
N GLY A 227 13.69 -9.23 -7.46
CA GLY A 227 14.76 -9.63 -6.54
C GLY A 227 15.97 -10.29 -7.19
N ASP A 228 17.15 -9.77 -6.84
CA ASP A 228 18.45 -10.28 -7.27
C ASP A 228 19.38 -10.32 -6.05
N PRO A 229 19.76 -11.51 -5.54
CA PRO A 229 20.64 -11.66 -4.38
C PRO A 229 22.00 -10.96 -4.51
N ALA A 230 22.46 -10.66 -5.73
CA ALA A 230 23.70 -9.92 -5.97
C ALA A 230 23.54 -8.39 -5.90
N VAL A 231 22.30 -7.88 -5.89
CA VAL A 231 22.00 -6.45 -5.97
C VAL A 231 21.08 -6.00 -4.83
N SER A 232 19.82 -6.42 -4.83
CA SER A 232 18.88 -6.26 -3.72
C SER A 232 17.69 -7.20 -3.85
N GLY A 233 17.10 -7.57 -2.72
CA GLY A 233 16.09 -8.62 -2.67
C GLY A 233 16.70 -10.00 -2.88
N THR A 234 15.84 -10.98 -3.16
CA THR A 234 16.22 -12.37 -3.36
C THR A 234 15.39 -13.03 -4.46
N PHE A 235 15.91 -14.13 -4.98
CA PHE A 235 15.23 -15.02 -5.89
C PHE A 235 15.54 -16.47 -5.53
N ASP A 236 14.52 -17.32 -5.61
CA ASP A 236 14.66 -18.76 -5.57
C ASP A 236 13.58 -19.42 -6.44
N SER A 237 13.76 -20.71 -6.74
CA SER A 237 12.81 -21.46 -7.57
C SER A 237 11.53 -21.89 -6.81
N VAL A 238 11.44 -21.59 -5.52
CA VAL A 238 10.31 -21.98 -4.66
C VAL A 238 9.26 -20.87 -4.64
N TRP A 239 9.68 -19.64 -4.36
CA TRP A 239 8.84 -18.46 -4.21
C TRP A 239 8.97 -17.45 -5.34
N GLY A 240 9.97 -17.59 -6.22
CA GLY A 240 10.20 -16.66 -7.34
C GLY A 240 10.94 -15.40 -6.87
N ASN A 241 10.67 -14.25 -7.51
CA ASN A 241 11.26 -12.97 -7.12
C ASN A 241 10.67 -12.45 -5.81
N SER A 242 11.48 -11.74 -5.04
CA SER A 242 11.02 -10.87 -3.94
C SER A 242 10.96 -9.41 -4.38
N LEU A 243 10.49 -8.54 -3.49
CA LEU A 243 10.70 -7.10 -3.63
C LEU A 243 12.20 -6.76 -3.58
N SER A 244 12.55 -5.75 -4.37
CA SER A 244 13.88 -5.18 -4.54
C SER A 244 13.76 -3.69 -4.84
N TYR A 245 14.84 -2.92 -4.63
CA TYR A 245 14.88 -1.57 -5.19
C TYR A 245 14.89 -1.64 -6.71
N VAL A 246 14.32 -0.63 -7.37
CA VAL A 246 14.22 -0.59 -8.83
C VAL A 246 15.08 0.53 -9.42
N SER A 247 15.63 0.30 -10.62
CA SER A 247 16.37 1.31 -11.36
C SER A 247 15.51 2.52 -11.69
N ALA A 248 16.17 3.64 -11.99
CA ALA A 248 15.51 4.90 -12.27
C ALA A 248 14.62 4.88 -13.53
N ASP A 249 14.69 3.84 -14.36
CA ASP A 249 13.80 3.60 -15.51
C ASP A 249 12.72 2.52 -15.24
N GLY A 250 12.64 2.01 -14.01
CA GLY A 250 11.65 0.98 -13.63
C GLY A 250 11.95 -0.44 -14.14
N SER A 251 13.01 -0.65 -14.91
CA SER A 251 13.18 -1.90 -15.68
C SER A 251 14.00 -2.99 -14.97
N LYS A 252 14.89 -2.63 -14.03
CA LYS A 252 15.88 -3.53 -13.41
C LYS A 252 15.98 -3.35 -11.90
N CYS A 253 16.60 -4.32 -11.24
CA CYS A 253 16.97 -4.21 -9.83
C CYS A 253 18.03 -3.11 -9.62
N ALA A 254 17.97 -2.41 -8.51
CA ALA A 254 18.95 -1.43 -8.03
C ALA A 254 19.48 -1.82 -6.64
N ALA A 255 20.67 -1.34 -6.29
CA ALA A 255 21.30 -1.68 -5.00
C ALA A 255 20.74 -0.88 -3.82
N SER A 256 20.06 0.24 -4.08
CA SER A 256 19.56 1.18 -3.08
C SER A 256 18.32 1.92 -3.58
N PRO A 257 17.55 2.60 -2.70
CA PRO A 257 16.44 3.45 -3.12
C PRO A 257 16.87 4.40 -4.25
N THR A 258 16.08 4.42 -5.32
CA THR A 258 16.34 5.22 -6.51
C THR A 258 15.05 5.91 -6.94
N VAL A 259 15.13 7.20 -7.23
CA VAL A 259 13.98 7.97 -7.72
C VAL A 259 13.68 7.57 -9.17
N LEU A 260 12.40 7.30 -9.47
CA LEU A 260 11.95 7.07 -10.83
C LEU A 260 12.14 8.34 -11.67
N ARG A 261 12.74 8.21 -12.86
CA ARG A 261 12.87 9.31 -13.80
C ARG A 261 11.53 9.61 -14.45
N ASP A 262 11.49 10.77 -15.10
CA ASP A 262 10.45 11.11 -16.06
C ASP A 262 10.55 10.22 -17.31
N VAL A 263 10.02 8.99 -17.20
CA VAL A 263 10.12 7.92 -18.19
C VAL A 263 8.83 7.11 -18.27
N GLN A 264 8.58 6.54 -19.44
CA GLN A 264 7.57 5.50 -19.61
C GLN A 264 8.11 4.16 -19.11
N ILE A 265 7.41 3.55 -18.16
CA ILE A 265 7.61 2.16 -17.74
C ILE A 265 7.23 1.25 -18.91
N GLY A 266 8.08 0.29 -19.25
CA GLY A 266 7.93 -0.56 -20.44
C GLY A 266 6.82 -1.61 -20.33
N ASP A 267 6.46 -2.20 -21.47
CA ASP A 267 5.54 -3.33 -21.51
C ASP A 267 6.01 -4.49 -20.62
N GLY A 268 5.12 -4.98 -19.75
CA GLY A 268 5.41 -6.09 -18.83
C GLY A 268 6.34 -5.73 -17.66
N ASP A 269 6.87 -4.51 -17.59
CA ASP A 269 7.55 -4.01 -16.40
C ASP A 269 6.52 -3.58 -15.35
N GLU A 270 6.80 -3.95 -14.11
CA GLU A 270 5.98 -3.63 -12.95
C GLU A 270 6.84 -3.00 -11.87
N ILE A 271 6.33 -1.93 -11.27
CA ILE A 271 6.92 -1.28 -10.11
C ILE A 271 5.88 -1.13 -9.01
N ALA A 272 6.36 -0.98 -7.78
CA ALA A 272 5.57 -0.75 -6.59
C ALA A 272 6.06 0.52 -5.88
N ILE A 273 5.13 1.22 -5.23
CA ILE A 273 5.36 2.41 -4.44
C ILE A 273 4.90 2.12 -3.01
N TYR A 274 5.85 2.23 -2.08
CA TYR A 274 5.65 2.04 -0.65
C TYR A 274 5.97 3.33 0.09
N SER A 275 5.62 3.41 1.37
CA SER A 275 6.19 4.46 2.22
C SER A 275 7.70 4.25 2.37
N ASP A 276 8.43 5.30 2.72
CA ASP A 276 9.87 5.24 3.01
C ASP A 276 10.21 4.61 4.37
N LYS A 277 9.22 4.03 5.06
CA LYS A 277 9.40 3.37 6.36
C LYS A 277 9.75 1.91 6.15
N GLU A 278 10.98 1.54 6.46
CA GLU A 278 11.41 0.15 6.47
C GLU A 278 10.56 -0.70 7.41
N CYS A 279 10.46 -1.99 7.08
CA CYS A 279 9.70 -2.92 7.89
C CYS A 279 10.36 -3.21 9.24
N ASP A 280 9.55 -3.18 10.28
CA ASP A 280 9.84 -3.73 11.60
C ASP A 280 8.87 -4.90 11.88
N GLU A 281 8.80 -5.34 13.14
CA GLU A 281 7.90 -6.42 13.58
C GLU A 281 6.42 -6.16 13.24
N SER A 282 6.00 -4.89 13.08
CA SER A 282 4.62 -4.55 12.74
C SER A 282 4.23 -4.94 11.31
N CYS A 283 5.19 -5.24 10.45
CA CYS A 283 4.93 -5.72 9.09
C CYS A 283 4.42 -7.16 9.04
N GLY A 284 4.53 -7.91 10.15
CA GLY A 284 4.30 -9.34 10.17
C GLY A 284 5.36 -10.10 9.37
N THR A 285 4.96 -11.17 8.68
CA THR A 285 5.89 -12.00 7.93
C THR A 285 6.44 -11.25 6.70
N VAL A 286 7.76 -11.21 6.59
CA VAL A 286 8.49 -10.73 5.41
C VAL A 286 9.33 -11.88 4.87
N ARG A 287 9.41 -12.00 3.55
CA ARG A 287 10.27 -13.00 2.93
C ARG A 287 11.74 -12.80 3.30
N PRO A 288 12.45 -13.83 3.80
CA PRO A 288 13.86 -13.71 4.12
C PRO A 288 14.69 -13.21 2.92
N GLY A 289 15.47 -12.16 3.13
CA GLY A 289 16.31 -11.54 2.08
C GLY A 289 15.55 -10.59 1.13
N SER A 290 14.26 -10.34 1.34
CA SER A 290 13.52 -9.32 0.58
C SER A 290 13.83 -7.91 1.07
N VAL A 291 13.78 -6.94 0.16
CA VAL A 291 13.57 -5.53 0.55
C VAL A 291 12.12 -5.40 1.03
N ALA A 292 11.89 -4.69 2.15
CA ALA A 292 10.55 -4.58 2.71
C ALA A 292 10.32 -3.23 3.39
N TYR A 293 9.23 -2.58 2.98
CA TYR A 293 8.77 -1.30 3.50
C TYR A 293 7.29 -1.40 3.88
N LYS A 294 6.84 -0.50 4.74
CA LYS A 294 5.44 -0.38 5.14
C LYS A 294 4.62 0.24 4.02
N GLY A 295 3.39 -0.23 3.86
CA GLY A 295 2.38 0.49 3.09
C GLY A 295 1.77 1.64 3.90
N TRP A 296 0.71 2.24 3.37
CA TRP A 296 -0.07 3.25 4.09
C TRP A 296 -1.33 2.62 4.71
N ALA A 297 -1.29 2.38 6.02
CA ALA A 297 -2.45 1.91 6.79
C ALA A 297 -3.44 3.05 7.11
N GLY A 298 -4.59 2.67 7.68
CA GLY A 298 -5.61 3.56 8.22
C GLY A 298 -6.87 3.55 7.35
N ARG A 299 -8.03 3.60 8.00
CA ARG A 299 -9.35 3.59 7.36
C ARG A 299 -9.63 4.78 6.45
N ASP A 300 -9.02 5.94 6.74
CA ASP A 300 -9.13 7.16 5.94
C ASP A 300 -7.79 7.44 5.27
N LYS A 301 -7.77 7.42 3.94
CA LYS A 301 -6.57 7.72 3.13
C LYS A 301 -6.94 8.06 1.69
N VAL A 302 -6.12 8.89 1.08
CA VAL A 302 -6.30 9.36 -0.30
C VAL A 302 -5.01 9.10 -1.07
N PHE A 303 -5.14 8.51 -2.25
CA PHE A 303 -4.07 8.42 -3.24
C PHE A 303 -4.43 9.34 -4.40
N LEU A 304 -3.55 10.27 -4.74
CA LEU A 304 -3.67 11.07 -5.95
C LEU A 304 -2.55 10.66 -6.91
N ALA A 305 -2.88 10.48 -8.19
CA ALA A 305 -1.91 10.16 -9.21
C ALA A 305 -2.20 10.97 -10.48
N GLU A 306 -1.14 11.46 -11.12
CA GLU A 306 -1.18 12.03 -12.46
C GLU A 306 -0.40 11.10 -13.39
N PHE A 307 -1.05 10.59 -14.43
CA PHE A 307 -0.44 9.59 -15.30
C PHE A 307 -1.08 9.49 -16.67
N SER A 308 -0.34 8.90 -17.62
CA SER A 308 -0.86 8.38 -18.88
C SER A 308 -0.56 6.88 -19.03
N MET A 309 -1.31 6.23 -19.92
CA MET A 309 -1.20 4.82 -20.27
C MET A 309 -0.99 4.70 -21.79
N PRO A 310 0.21 5.02 -22.32
CA PRO A 310 0.44 5.12 -23.76
C PRO A 310 0.20 3.81 -24.49
N ASP A 311 -0.27 3.86 -25.73
CA ASP A 311 -0.42 2.69 -26.59
C ASP A 311 0.89 2.37 -27.30
N THR A 312 1.52 1.25 -26.96
CA THR A 312 2.78 0.81 -27.58
C THR A 312 2.55 0.05 -28.88
N GLY A 313 1.31 -0.30 -29.22
CA GLY A 313 0.98 -1.20 -30.32
C GLY A 313 1.42 -2.66 -30.11
N ALA A 314 2.02 -2.99 -28.96
CA ALA A 314 2.43 -4.35 -28.65
C ALA A 314 1.21 -5.26 -28.43
N SER A 315 1.38 -6.55 -28.65
CA SER A 315 0.35 -7.57 -28.41
C SER A 315 0.97 -8.83 -27.83
N GLY A 316 0.23 -9.51 -26.95
CA GLY A 316 0.69 -10.72 -26.28
C GLY A 316 0.46 -10.66 -24.78
N TRP A 317 1.00 -11.65 -24.06
CA TRP A 317 0.79 -11.77 -22.62
C TRP A 317 1.37 -10.57 -21.86
N ASN A 318 0.52 -9.85 -21.14
CA ASN A 318 0.85 -8.63 -20.37
C ASN A 318 1.55 -7.52 -21.18
N LEU A 319 1.44 -7.54 -22.50
CA LEU A 319 1.96 -6.48 -23.36
C LEU A 319 0.83 -5.52 -23.72
N ASN A 320 1.11 -4.22 -23.67
CA ASN A 320 0.19 -3.12 -23.95
C ASN A 320 -1.10 -3.17 -23.11
N MET A 321 -0.95 -3.67 -21.88
CA MET A 321 -2.01 -3.87 -20.88
C MET A 321 -1.65 -3.15 -19.58
N PRO A 322 -1.50 -1.82 -19.60
CA PRO A 322 -1.07 -1.10 -18.41
C PRO A 322 -2.12 -1.17 -17.31
N ALA A 323 -1.65 -1.04 -16.07
CA ALA A 323 -2.55 -1.02 -14.93
C ALA A 323 -1.98 -0.22 -13.76
N ALA A 324 -2.89 0.28 -12.93
CA ALA A 324 -2.61 0.85 -11.62
C ALA A 324 -3.52 0.18 -10.59
N TRP A 325 -2.93 -0.40 -9.55
CA TRP A 325 -3.67 -1.14 -8.52
C TRP A 325 -3.06 -0.95 -7.13
N LEU A 326 -3.84 -1.31 -6.12
CA LEU A 326 -3.42 -1.31 -4.72
C LEU A 326 -3.40 -2.75 -4.21
N LEU A 327 -2.34 -3.13 -3.51
CA LEU A 327 -2.27 -4.40 -2.79
C LEU A 327 -2.22 -4.16 -1.30
N ASN A 328 -2.83 -5.05 -0.51
CA ASN A 328 -2.39 -5.25 0.86
C ASN A 328 -0.87 -5.46 0.85
N ALA A 329 -0.14 -4.61 1.56
CA ALA A 329 1.32 -4.53 1.50
C ALA A 329 1.99 -5.86 1.88
N ALA A 330 1.32 -6.72 2.65
CA ALA A 330 1.81 -8.07 2.96
C ALA A 330 1.99 -8.96 1.72
N ILE A 331 1.20 -8.77 0.67
CA ILE A 331 1.21 -9.60 -0.54
C ILE A 331 2.60 -9.61 -1.19
N ALA A 332 3.14 -8.43 -1.52
CA ALA A 332 4.45 -8.37 -2.17
C ALA A 332 5.61 -8.52 -1.18
N ARG A 333 5.40 -8.28 0.13
CA ARG A 333 6.41 -8.53 1.18
C ARG A 333 6.73 -10.02 1.37
N THR A 334 5.75 -10.91 1.17
CA THR A 334 5.98 -12.37 1.20
C THR A 334 6.26 -12.94 -0.19
N GLY A 335 5.68 -12.35 -1.23
CA GLY A 335 5.96 -12.66 -2.64
C GLY A 335 4.70 -12.53 -3.47
N GLN A 336 4.65 -11.49 -4.31
CA GLN A 336 3.44 -11.03 -5.01
C GLN A 336 2.74 -12.13 -5.82
N TYR A 337 3.52 -12.93 -6.55
CA TYR A 337 3.03 -14.04 -7.39
C TYR A 337 3.35 -15.42 -6.80
N SER A 338 3.69 -15.47 -5.51
CA SER A 338 4.02 -16.72 -4.84
C SER A 338 2.78 -17.43 -4.29
N ALA A 339 2.88 -18.74 -4.07
CA ALA A 339 1.85 -19.49 -3.36
C ALA A 339 1.80 -19.18 -1.84
N CYS A 340 2.84 -18.55 -1.29
CA CYS A 340 2.93 -18.11 0.11
C CYS A 340 2.54 -16.64 0.23
N SER A 341 1.27 -16.35 -0.06
CA SER A 341 0.74 -14.98 -0.07
C SER A 341 -0.67 -14.96 0.49
N CYS A 342 -1.00 -13.90 1.22
CA CYS A 342 -2.35 -13.72 1.77
C CYS A 342 -3.39 -13.40 0.69
N TRP A 343 -2.99 -13.07 -0.54
CA TRP A 343 -3.93 -12.84 -1.66
C TRP A 343 -4.73 -14.10 -1.99
N LYS A 344 -4.02 -15.23 -2.08
CA LYS A 344 -4.67 -16.54 -2.23
C LYS A 344 -4.96 -17.18 -0.88
N GLY A 345 -4.09 -16.96 0.10
CA GLY A 345 -4.07 -17.72 1.34
C GLY A 345 -3.79 -19.21 1.09
N ASP A 346 -4.28 -20.06 1.99
CA ASP A 346 -4.33 -21.51 1.78
C ASP A 346 -5.67 -21.94 1.13
N LYS A 347 -5.95 -23.24 1.08
CA LYS A 347 -7.21 -23.78 0.53
C LYS A 347 -8.45 -23.38 1.35
N ASP A 348 -8.27 -22.80 2.53
CA ASP A 348 -9.32 -22.38 3.45
C ASP A 348 -9.56 -20.86 3.41
N SER A 349 -8.77 -20.11 2.63
CA SER A 349 -8.96 -18.68 2.43
C SER A 349 -10.23 -18.39 1.62
N PRO A 350 -10.93 -17.26 1.86
CA PRO A 350 -12.04 -16.85 1.02
C PRO A 350 -11.66 -16.89 -0.45
N ILE A 351 -12.42 -17.64 -1.25
CA ILE A 351 -12.19 -17.76 -2.69
C ILE A 351 -12.43 -16.36 -3.29
N SER A 352 -11.43 -15.86 -4.03
CA SER A 352 -11.37 -14.54 -4.71
C SER A 352 -10.81 -13.38 -3.86
N GLY A 353 -9.49 -13.36 -3.63
CA GLY A 353 -8.72 -12.16 -3.29
C GLY A 353 -8.16 -12.03 -1.86
N GLY A 354 -8.53 -12.94 -0.94
CA GLY A 354 -7.88 -13.06 0.37
C GLY A 354 -7.78 -11.75 1.15
N CYS A 355 -6.55 -11.27 1.41
CA CYS A 355 -6.26 -10.05 2.17
C CYS A 355 -6.49 -8.73 1.44
N GLY A 356 -6.84 -8.75 0.15
CA GLY A 356 -7.30 -7.57 -0.59
C GLY A 356 -6.35 -7.08 -1.69
N GLU A 357 -6.93 -6.85 -2.86
CA GLU A 357 -6.35 -6.17 -4.01
C GLU A 357 -7.43 -5.29 -4.66
N ALA A 358 -7.09 -4.04 -4.99
CA ALA A 358 -8.00 -3.11 -5.64
C ALA A 358 -7.37 -2.56 -6.92
N ASP A 359 -7.84 -3.06 -8.05
CA ASP A 359 -7.51 -2.55 -9.38
C ASP A 359 -8.27 -1.26 -9.62
N ILE A 360 -7.52 -0.18 -9.85
CA ILE A 360 -8.08 1.16 -9.99
C ILE A 360 -8.29 1.46 -11.48
N PHE A 361 -7.26 1.19 -12.28
CA PHE A 361 -7.33 1.19 -13.73
C PHE A 361 -6.62 -0.06 -14.23
N GLU A 362 -7.35 -1.00 -14.82
CA GLU A 362 -6.75 -2.19 -15.43
C GLU A 362 -7.23 -2.37 -16.87
N VAL A 363 -6.27 -2.36 -17.80
CA VAL A 363 -6.50 -2.71 -19.20
C VAL A 363 -6.40 -4.22 -19.35
N LEU A 364 -7.52 -4.88 -19.70
CA LEU A 364 -7.66 -6.34 -19.68
C LEU A 364 -7.34 -7.04 -21.00
N ALA A 365 -7.01 -6.30 -22.06
CA ALA A 365 -6.55 -6.86 -23.33
C ALA A 365 -5.51 -5.93 -23.99
N SER A 366 -4.56 -6.50 -24.73
CA SER A 366 -3.51 -5.74 -25.39
C SER A 366 -4.09 -4.64 -26.28
N GLY A 367 -3.68 -3.39 -26.02
CA GLY A 367 -4.09 -2.22 -26.79
C GLY A 367 -5.52 -1.75 -26.55
N ASP A 368 -6.25 -2.39 -25.62
CA ASP A 368 -7.59 -1.95 -25.28
C ASP A 368 -7.56 -0.51 -24.74
N LYS A 369 -8.61 0.24 -25.07
CA LYS A 369 -8.82 1.65 -24.72
C LYS A 369 -9.70 1.81 -23.49
N LYS A 370 -10.05 0.71 -22.84
CA LYS A 370 -10.95 0.64 -21.68
C LYS A 370 -10.16 0.13 -20.48
N ALA A 371 -10.25 0.85 -19.37
CA ALA A 371 -9.65 0.45 -18.10
C ALA A 371 -10.78 0.17 -17.09
N LYS A 372 -10.75 -1.01 -16.49
CA LYS A 372 -11.74 -1.44 -15.49
C LYS A 372 -11.21 -1.25 -14.07
N SER A 373 -12.12 -1.24 -13.11
CA SER A 373 -11.79 -1.36 -11.69
C SER A 373 -12.40 -2.62 -11.10
N THR A 374 -11.64 -3.28 -10.23
CA THR A 374 -12.06 -4.52 -9.55
C THR A 374 -11.49 -4.55 -8.15
N PHE A 375 -12.31 -4.94 -7.19
CA PHE A 375 -11.86 -5.19 -5.83
C PHE A 375 -11.89 -6.70 -5.59
N HIS A 376 -10.70 -7.28 -5.44
CA HIS A 376 -10.47 -8.68 -5.14
C HIS A 376 -10.39 -8.87 -3.63
N PHE A 377 -11.54 -9.10 -3.03
CA PHE A 377 -11.66 -9.34 -1.59
C PHE A 377 -13.04 -9.97 -1.29
N ALA A 378 -13.09 -10.96 -0.39
CA ALA A 378 -14.31 -11.58 0.14
C ALA A 378 -15.51 -11.60 -0.84
N HIS A 379 -15.32 -12.31 -1.96
CA HIS A 379 -16.12 -12.23 -3.19
C HIS A 379 -15.81 -10.98 -4.03
N ALA A 380 -14.94 -11.18 -5.03
CA ALA A 380 -14.49 -10.11 -5.90
C ALA A 380 -15.66 -9.34 -6.54
N LEU A 381 -15.58 -8.01 -6.49
CA LEU A 381 -16.57 -7.08 -7.04
C LEU A 381 -15.90 -6.20 -8.09
N GLY A 382 -16.21 -6.46 -9.36
CA GLY A 382 -15.75 -5.66 -10.50
C GLY A 382 -16.90 -4.89 -11.12
N ASP A 383 -16.63 -3.67 -11.57
CA ASP A 383 -17.59 -2.91 -12.36
C ASP A 383 -17.50 -3.32 -13.83
N SER A 384 -18.58 -3.23 -14.58
CA SER A 384 -18.56 -3.38 -16.05
C SER A 384 -18.55 -2.03 -16.78
N HIS A 385 -18.84 -0.93 -16.10
CA HIS A 385 -18.42 0.39 -16.56
C HIS A 385 -16.89 0.49 -16.49
N TYR A 386 -16.34 1.41 -17.27
CA TYR A 386 -14.90 1.52 -17.47
C TYR A 386 -14.51 2.99 -17.58
N PHE A 387 -13.27 3.30 -17.24
CA PHE A 387 -12.64 4.55 -17.60
C PHE A 387 -12.05 4.45 -19.00
N ASP A 388 -12.07 5.54 -19.76
CA ASP A 388 -11.26 5.62 -20.96
C ASP A 388 -9.78 5.58 -20.57
N ARG A 389 -9.01 4.70 -21.21
CA ARG A 389 -7.56 4.62 -21.03
C ARG A 389 -6.94 5.96 -21.44
N PRO A 390 -6.14 6.62 -20.59
CA PRO A 390 -5.51 7.90 -20.91
C PRO A 390 -4.31 7.70 -21.86
N VAL A 391 -4.58 7.46 -23.16
CA VAL A 391 -3.55 7.14 -24.16
C VAL A 391 -2.75 8.36 -24.58
N ASP A 392 -3.43 9.48 -24.86
CA ASP A 392 -2.83 10.64 -25.55
C ASP A 392 -2.41 11.77 -24.60
N LYS A 393 -2.97 11.80 -23.39
CA LYS A 393 -2.65 12.79 -22.36
C LYS A 393 -2.74 12.20 -20.97
N SER A 394 -1.97 12.76 -20.05
CA SER A 394 -2.10 12.43 -18.64
C SER A 394 -3.43 12.92 -18.07
N ILE A 395 -3.95 12.15 -17.12
CA ILE A 395 -5.13 12.50 -16.31
C ILE A 395 -4.73 12.51 -14.84
N LYS A 396 -5.49 13.25 -14.04
CA LYS A 396 -5.38 13.22 -12.58
C LYS A 396 -6.50 12.36 -12.01
N VAL A 397 -6.15 11.47 -11.09
CA VAL A 397 -7.10 10.54 -10.47
C VAL A 397 -6.96 10.59 -8.96
N ALA A 398 -8.09 10.64 -8.26
CA ALA A 398 -8.17 10.39 -6.83
C ALA A 398 -8.73 9.00 -6.55
N VAL A 399 -8.08 8.28 -5.62
CA VAL A 399 -8.61 7.09 -4.97
C VAL A 399 -8.78 7.40 -3.49
N VAL A 400 -10.02 7.54 -3.04
CA VAL A 400 -10.34 7.94 -1.67
C VAL A 400 -10.99 6.80 -0.93
N PHE A 401 -10.32 6.30 0.10
CA PHE A 401 -10.91 5.41 1.09
C PHE A 401 -11.49 6.26 2.21
N HIS A 402 -12.80 6.25 2.36
CA HIS A 402 -13.54 7.14 3.26
C HIS A 402 -14.34 6.35 4.29
N ALA A 403 -13.87 6.38 5.53
CA ALA A 403 -14.43 5.55 6.59
C ALA A 403 -15.81 6.01 7.05
N ALA A 404 -16.11 7.32 6.99
CA ALA A 404 -17.39 7.84 7.46
C ALA A 404 -18.58 7.35 6.60
N SER A 405 -18.34 7.01 5.33
CA SER A 405 -19.34 6.45 4.42
C SER A 405 -19.09 4.99 4.03
N SER A 406 -18.09 4.32 4.64
CA SER A 406 -17.67 2.95 4.30
C SER A 406 -17.54 2.74 2.78
N SER A 407 -16.90 3.69 2.10
CA SER A 407 -16.84 3.71 0.63
C SER A 407 -15.45 4.03 0.10
N THR A 408 -15.15 3.50 -1.07
CA THR A 408 -14.02 3.92 -1.90
C THR A 408 -14.53 4.64 -3.14
N SER A 409 -13.93 5.80 -3.48
CA SER A 409 -14.21 6.51 -4.71
C SER A 409 -12.97 6.56 -5.59
N ILE A 410 -13.11 6.19 -6.87
CA ILE A 410 -12.12 6.38 -7.92
C ILE A 410 -12.67 7.46 -8.84
N LYS A 411 -12.03 8.64 -8.88
CA LYS A 411 -12.55 9.82 -9.58
C LYS A 411 -11.48 10.48 -10.42
N ILE A 412 -11.76 10.72 -11.70
CA ILE A 412 -10.95 11.58 -12.58
C ILE A 412 -11.17 13.03 -12.14
N LEU A 413 -10.09 13.77 -11.96
CA LEU A 413 -10.08 15.15 -11.49
C LEU A 413 -9.87 16.11 -12.66
N ASP A 414 -10.14 17.39 -12.42
CA ASP A 414 -9.81 18.46 -13.36
C ASP A 414 -8.29 18.57 -13.55
N ASP A 415 -7.87 18.92 -14.78
CA ASP A 415 -6.46 19.02 -15.17
C ASP A 415 -5.68 20.04 -14.29
N ASP A 416 -6.35 21.02 -13.69
CA ASP A 416 -5.75 22.04 -12.81
C ASP A 416 -5.74 21.67 -11.31
N TYR A 417 -6.22 20.48 -10.93
CA TYR A 417 -6.22 20.06 -9.53
C TYR A 417 -4.79 20.02 -8.96
N ASP A 418 -4.56 20.73 -7.85
CA ASP A 418 -3.27 20.82 -7.19
C ASP A 418 -3.08 19.73 -6.14
N PHE A 419 -1.93 19.07 -6.16
CA PHE A 419 -1.55 18.11 -5.14
C PHE A 419 -0.93 18.88 -3.96
N ALA A 420 -1.73 19.71 -3.30
CA ALA A 420 -1.27 20.59 -2.21
C ALA A 420 -0.63 19.82 -1.04
N THR A 421 0.09 20.48 -0.13
CA THR A 421 0.69 19.81 1.05
C THR A 421 -0.36 19.31 2.06
N THR A 422 -1.58 19.82 1.99
CA THR A 422 -2.68 19.47 2.89
C THR A 422 -4.01 19.54 2.15
N LEU A 423 -4.98 18.74 2.60
CA LEU A 423 -6.37 18.80 2.15
C LEU A 423 -7.29 19.09 3.34
N THR A 424 -8.32 19.90 3.11
CA THR A 424 -9.42 20.13 4.06
C THR A 424 -10.45 19.01 3.98
N SER A 425 -11.25 18.78 5.02
CA SER A 425 -12.38 17.84 4.95
C SER A 425 -13.32 18.14 3.79
N LYS A 426 -13.57 19.42 3.47
CA LYS A 426 -14.39 19.81 2.32
C LYS A 426 -13.79 19.32 0.99
N GLN A 427 -12.48 19.38 0.82
CA GLN A 427 -11.83 18.84 -0.38
C GLN A 427 -11.98 17.31 -0.42
N ILE A 428 -11.87 16.62 0.71
CA ILE A 428 -12.12 15.17 0.78
C ILE A 428 -13.56 14.86 0.40
N ASP A 429 -14.53 15.60 0.95
CA ASP A 429 -15.95 15.44 0.61
C ASP A 429 -16.16 15.62 -0.90
N GLN A 430 -15.56 16.63 -1.54
CA GLN A 430 -15.66 16.84 -3.00
C GLN A 430 -15.07 15.70 -3.85
N LEU A 431 -14.01 15.06 -3.36
CA LEU A 431 -13.42 13.89 -4.02
C LEU A 431 -14.32 12.65 -3.89
N VAL A 432 -15.10 12.55 -2.81
CA VAL A 432 -16.05 11.45 -2.55
C VAL A 432 -17.42 11.71 -3.16
N ASP A 433 -17.84 12.97 -3.26
CA ASP A 433 -19.12 13.41 -3.80
C ASP A 433 -19.32 12.85 -5.20
N ASP A 434 -20.57 12.50 -5.49
CA ASP A 434 -20.98 11.90 -6.75
C ASP A 434 -20.65 12.84 -7.93
N GLU A 435 -20.26 12.26 -9.05
CA GLU A 435 -20.08 12.97 -10.31
C GLU A 435 -21.42 13.61 -10.70
N PRO A 436 -21.47 14.95 -10.87
CA PRO A 436 -22.72 15.66 -11.14
C PRO A 436 -23.47 15.16 -12.38
N ASP A 437 -22.74 14.71 -13.40
CA ASP A 437 -23.33 13.95 -14.51
C ASP A 437 -23.38 12.45 -14.14
N PHE A 438 -24.51 12.01 -13.60
CA PHE A 438 -24.73 10.61 -13.24
C PHE A 438 -24.53 9.62 -14.40
N SER A 439 -24.56 10.07 -15.67
CA SER A 439 -24.25 9.20 -16.82
C SER A 439 -22.75 8.92 -16.98
N LEU A 440 -21.90 9.60 -16.22
CA LEU A 440 -20.46 9.42 -16.10
C LEU A 440 -20.06 8.83 -14.74
N MET A 441 -21.03 8.26 -14.02
CA MET A 441 -20.83 7.64 -12.71
C MET A 441 -21.29 6.18 -12.74
N SER A 442 -20.58 5.32 -12.02
CA SER A 442 -21.08 4.00 -11.62
C SER A 442 -20.93 3.79 -10.11
N LEU A 443 -21.86 3.03 -9.54
CA LEU A 443 -21.88 2.69 -8.11
C LEU A 443 -22.05 1.18 -7.94
N MET A 444 -21.07 0.56 -7.29
CA MET A 444 -21.08 -0.84 -6.89
C MET A 444 -21.25 -0.93 -5.36
N THR A 445 -21.97 -1.94 -4.89
CA THR A 445 -22.20 -2.13 -3.44
C THR A 445 -21.81 -3.54 -3.04
N PHE A 446 -20.91 -3.65 -2.07
CA PHE A 446 -20.56 -4.91 -1.44
C PHE A 446 -21.71 -5.44 -0.57
N GLY A 447 -21.86 -6.76 -0.50
CA GLY A 447 -22.89 -7.42 0.32
C GLY A 447 -24.32 -7.29 -0.20
N GLY A 448 -24.54 -6.67 -1.37
CA GLY A 448 -25.84 -6.60 -2.03
C GLY A 448 -26.13 -7.85 -2.86
N PHE A 449 -26.43 -8.97 -2.20
CA PHE A 449 -26.98 -10.18 -2.83
C PHE A 449 -28.37 -10.49 -2.31
#